data_AF-A0A9E6D2A0-F1
#
_entry.id   AF-A0A9E6D2A0-F1
#
_cell.length_a   1.000
_cell.length_b   1.000
_cell.length_c   1.000
_cell.angle_alpha   90.00
_cell.angle_beta   90.00
_cell.angle_gamma   90.00
#
_symmetry.space_group_name_H-M   'P 1'
#
loop_
_entity.id
_entity.type
_entity.pdbx_description
1 polymer ?
#
loop_
_entity_poly.entity_id
_entity_poly.type
_entity_poly.pdbx_seq_one_letter_code
_entity_poly.pdbx_strand_id
1 'polypeptide(L)'
;MAMYRMEVVANFCWRLCLLFIVQVIITSCEQSRLGLRPVSVADFEKFVAQTGYVTDAERYGWSIVQLDVYDFITRKGAHWRKPNGLAAANDPDLPVTQVSFNDALAYCQWANVRLPTYDEYWDLVRTDERTIVSENLYPISAVDKVNILGNVWDITEPNKGGQVRLAGGSLFCSMTTCNGTVADRMLYVDKETGNIHIGFSVISQIN
;
A
#
# COMPACT_ATOMS: atom_id res chain seq x y z
N MET A 1 -43.75 51.44 25.46
CA MET A 1 -42.31 51.15 25.30
C MET A 1 -41.94 49.67 25.51
N ALA A 2 -42.89 48.72 25.50
CA ALA A 2 -42.59 47.28 25.70
C ALA A 2 -42.61 46.44 24.40
N MET A 3 -43.30 46.90 23.35
CA MET A 3 -43.53 46.11 22.12
C MET A 3 -42.30 46.03 21.19
N TYR A 4 -41.42 47.04 21.20
CA TYR A 4 -40.22 47.07 20.34
C TYR A 4 -39.07 46.18 20.84
N ARG A 5 -39.09 45.78 22.12
CA ARG A 5 -38.05 44.94 22.73
C ARG A 5 -38.20 43.45 22.43
N MET A 6 -39.40 42.99 22.05
CA MET A 6 -39.67 41.56 21.82
C MET A 6 -39.27 41.09 20.41
N GLU A 7 -39.40 41.94 19.38
CA GLU A 7 -39.00 41.60 17.99
C GLU A 7 -37.48 41.51 17.81
N VAL A 8 -36.72 42.30 18.58
CA VAL A 8 -35.24 42.30 18.51
C VAL A 8 -34.66 41.02 19.10
N VAL A 9 -35.26 40.48 20.16
CA VAL A 9 -34.78 39.25 20.85
C VAL A 9 -35.08 38.00 20.00
N ALA A 10 -36.23 37.93 19.34
CA ALA A 10 -36.57 36.82 18.44
C ALA A 10 -35.66 36.74 17.20
N ASN A 11 -35.33 37.89 16.60
CA ASN A 11 -34.41 37.99 15.46
C ASN A 11 -32.96 37.63 15.83
N PHE A 12 -32.54 37.92 17.07
CA PHE A 12 -31.21 37.57 17.56
C PHE A 12 -31.07 36.05 17.83
N CYS A 13 -32.12 35.42 18.36
CA CYS A 13 -32.16 33.99 18.64
C CYS A 13 -32.16 33.13 17.36
N TRP A 14 -32.90 33.54 16.32
CA TRP A 14 -32.89 32.88 15.00
C TRP A 14 -31.54 33.02 14.29
N ARG A 15 -30.90 34.19 14.36
CA ARG A 15 -29.57 34.42 13.78
C ARG A 15 -28.48 33.60 14.48
N LEU A 16 -28.55 33.45 15.80
CA LEU A 16 -27.64 32.59 16.56
C LEU A 16 -27.86 31.11 16.26
N CYS A 17 -29.10 30.64 16.14
CA CYS A 17 -29.40 29.26 15.71
C CYS A 17 -28.94 28.97 14.27
N LEU A 18 -29.13 29.90 13.32
CA LEU A 18 -28.63 29.75 11.94
C LEU A 18 -27.10 29.72 11.89
N LEU A 19 -26.42 30.59 12.64
CA LEU A 19 -24.96 30.58 12.73
C LEU A 19 -24.45 29.27 13.35
N PHE A 20 -25.14 28.73 14.36
CA PHE A 20 -24.78 27.44 14.97
C PHE A 20 -24.99 26.26 14.00
N ILE A 21 -26.09 26.25 13.24
CA ILE A 21 -26.37 25.23 12.21
C ILE A 21 -25.33 25.32 11.07
N VAL A 22 -24.95 26.53 10.64
CA VAL A 22 -23.89 26.72 9.62
C VAL A 22 -22.52 26.27 10.17
N GLN A 23 -22.20 26.54 11.43
CA GLN A 23 -20.96 26.06 12.07
C GLN A 23 -20.90 24.53 12.17
N VAL A 24 -22.03 23.88 12.48
CA VAL A 24 -22.17 22.41 12.54
C VAL A 24 -22.08 21.77 11.15
N ILE A 25 -22.57 22.45 10.10
CA ILE A 25 -22.43 21.97 8.70
C ILE A 25 -20.98 22.10 8.21
N ILE A 26 -20.26 23.17 8.58
CA ILE A 26 -18.87 23.39 8.15
C ILE A 26 -17.88 22.44 8.84
N THR A 27 -18.17 21.95 10.04
CA THR A 27 -17.31 20.99 10.77
C THR A 27 -17.46 19.54 10.32
N SER A 28 -18.39 19.22 9.42
CA SER A 28 -18.71 17.82 9.05
C SER A 28 -18.09 17.34 7.73
N CYS A 29 -17.18 18.11 7.11
CA CYS A 29 -16.57 17.73 5.83
C CYS A 29 -15.04 17.65 5.94
N GLU A 30 -14.55 16.81 6.85
CA GLU A 30 -13.20 16.26 6.71
C GLU A 30 -13.31 15.14 5.66
N GLN A 31 -13.13 15.52 4.40
CA GLN A 31 -13.28 14.60 3.27
C GLN A 31 -12.07 13.66 3.24
N SER A 32 -12.19 12.52 3.91
CA SER A 32 -11.15 11.49 3.95
C SER A 32 -10.77 11.10 2.52
N ARG A 33 -9.49 11.26 2.18
CA ARG A 33 -8.98 10.95 0.84
C ARG A 33 -8.57 9.48 0.82
N LEU A 34 -8.92 8.76 -0.24
CA LEU A 34 -8.35 7.44 -0.47
C LEU A 34 -6.89 7.58 -0.85
N GLY A 35 -6.06 6.63 -0.42
CA GLY A 35 -4.71 6.49 -0.93
C GLY A 35 -4.15 5.09 -0.72
N LEU A 36 -2.95 4.91 -1.23
CA LEU A 36 -2.21 3.66 -1.12
C LEU A 36 -1.47 3.62 0.21
N ARG A 37 -1.54 2.48 0.87
CA ARG A 37 -0.79 2.19 2.07
C ARG A 37 -0.01 0.89 1.87
N PRO A 38 1.32 0.96 1.74
CA PRO A 38 2.16 -0.24 1.67
C PRO A 38 2.00 -1.05 2.95
N VAL A 39 1.87 -2.37 2.81
CA VAL A 39 1.79 -3.27 3.96
C VAL A 39 3.20 -3.52 4.48
N SER A 40 3.45 -3.14 5.74
CA SER A 40 4.74 -3.38 6.38
C SER A 40 4.85 -4.81 6.93
N VAL A 41 6.08 -5.21 7.27
CA VAL A 41 6.34 -6.45 8.02
C VAL A 41 5.55 -6.49 9.33
N ALA A 42 5.44 -5.35 10.03
CA ALA A 42 4.64 -5.24 11.27
C ALA A 42 3.16 -5.52 11.04
N ASP A 43 2.59 -4.98 9.97
CA ASP A 43 1.18 -5.17 9.65
C ASP A 43 0.89 -6.62 9.25
N PHE A 44 1.76 -7.21 8.44
CA PHE A 44 1.65 -8.60 8.03
C PHE A 44 1.84 -9.57 9.21
N GLU A 45 2.72 -9.25 10.17
CA GLU A 45 2.88 -10.04 11.39
C GLU A 45 1.61 -10.03 12.25
N LYS A 46 0.87 -8.92 12.35
CA LYS A 46 -0.44 -8.90 13.04
C LYS A 46 -1.43 -9.87 12.38
N PHE A 47 -1.49 -9.85 11.05
CA PHE A 47 -2.32 -10.78 10.28
C PHE A 47 -1.96 -12.23 10.58
N VAL A 48 -0.68 -12.60 10.46
CA VAL A 48 -0.23 -13.97 10.69
C VAL A 48 -0.42 -14.40 12.14
N ALA A 49 -0.12 -13.54 13.11
CA ALA A 49 -0.28 -13.85 14.53
C ALA A 49 -1.74 -14.11 14.92
N GLN A 50 -2.70 -13.41 14.31
CA GLN A 50 -4.12 -13.57 14.63
C GLN A 50 -4.79 -14.75 13.90
N THR A 51 -4.26 -15.13 12.74
CA THR A 51 -4.90 -16.13 11.87
C THR A 51 -4.17 -17.46 11.81
N GLY A 52 -2.89 -17.50 12.21
CA GLY A 52 -2.01 -18.65 11.96
C GLY A 52 -1.73 -18.87 10.47
N TYR A 53 -1.90 -17.84 9.63
CA TYR A 53 -1.70 -17.96 8.19
C TYR A 53 -0.26 -18.36 7.84
N VAL A 54 -0.12 -19.29 6.90
CA VAL A 54 1.15 -19.76 6.36
C VAL A 54 1.22 -19.27 4.92
N THR A 55 2.28 -18.57 4.53
CA THR A 55 2.37 -18.02 3.16
C THR A 55 2.69 -19.10 2.13
N ASP A 56 2.46 -18.82 0.84
CA ASP A 56 2.83 -19.74 -0.23
C ASP A 56 4.33 -20.07 -0.21
N ALA A 57 5.19 -19.07 0.00
CA ALA A 57 6.64 -19.28 0.17
C ALA A 57 6.97 -20.23 1.34
N GLU A 58 6.24 -20.13 2.46
CA GLU A 58 6.41 -21.03 3.61
C GLU A 58 5.91 -22.45 3.29
N ARG A 59 4.78 -22.59 2.59
CA ARG A 59 4.24 -23.89 2.14
C ARG A 59 5.19 -24.59 1.17
N TYR A 60 5.76 -23.86 0.22
CA TYR A 60 6.74 -24.38 -0.72
C TYR A 60 8.11 -24.65 -0.04
N GLY A 61 8.43 -23.91 1.02
CA GLY A 61 9.69 -24.01 1.74
C GLY A 61 10.87 -23.38 0.99
N TRP A 62 10.59 -22.61 -0.07
CA TRP A 62 11.55 -21.84 -0.85
C TRP A 62 10.85 -20.65 -1.52
N SER A 63 11.63 -19.65 -1.91
CA SER A 63 11.16 -18.54 -2.74
C SER A 63 12.27 -17.98 -3.62
N ILE A 64 11.94 -17.02 -4.48
CA ILE A 64 12.89 -16.35 -5.38
C ILE A 64 13.59 -15.22 -4.64
N VAL A 65 14.92 -15.25 -4.64
CA VAL A 65 15.76 -14.14 -4.15
C VAL A 65 16.47 -13.55 -5.35
N GLN A 66 15.98 -12.38 -5.76
CA GLN A 66 16.60 -11.62 -6.83
C GLN A 66 17.89 -10.94 -6.35
N LEU A 67 18.95 -11.02 -7.15
CA LEU A 67 20.25 -10.43 -6.85
C LEU A 67 20.43 -9.10 -7.57
N ASP A 68 19.94 -9.02 -8.82
CA ASP A 68 19.82 -7.81 -9.61
C ASP A 68 18.71 -7.96 -10.67
N VAL A 69 18.64 -7.05 -11.65
CA VAL A 69 17.59 -7.08 -12.68
C VAL A 69 17.68 -8.27 -13.66
N TYR A 70 18.84 -8.94 -13.74
CA TYR A 70 19.11 -10.06 -14.63
C TYR A 70 19.19 -11.40 -13.91
N ASP A 71 19.68 -11.41 -12.67
CA ASP A 71 20.00 -12.62 -11.94
C ASP A 71 19.12 -12.84 -10.70
N PHE A 72 18.69 -14.08 -10.53
CA PHE A 72 17.97 -14.55 -9.35
C PHE A 72 18.39 -15.96 -8.97
N ILE A 73 18.16 -16.31 -7.71
CA ILE A 73 18.32 -17.68 -7.19
C ILE A 73 17.03 -18.15 -6.55
N THR A 74 16.79 -19.46 -6.58
CA THR A 74 15.82 -20.09 -5.68
C THR A 74 16.50 -20.38 -4.35
N ARG A 75 15.86 -19.99 -3.25
CA ARG A 75 16.45 -20.08 -1.91
C ARG A 75 15.52 -20.81 -0.96
N LYS A 76 15.99 -21.96 -0.46
CA LYS A 76 15.29 -22.70 0.61
C LYS A 76 15.15 -21.83 1.84
N GLY A 77 13.97 -21.83 2.44
CA GLY A 77 13.65 -21.05 3.64
C GLY A 77 13.53 -19.55 3.41
N ALA A 78 13.59 -19.05 2.17
CA ALA A 78 13.20 -17.67 1.88
C ALA A 78 11.69 -17.51 1.99
N HIS A 79 11.26 -16.58 2.83
CA HIS A 79 9.86 -16.20 3.09
C HIS A 79 9.85 -14.80 3.70
N TRP A 80 8.67 -14.24 3.97
CA TRP A 80 8.53 -12.85 4.39
C TRP A 80 9.27 -12.49 5.69
N ARG A 81 9.38 -13.42 6.67
CA ARG A 81 10.20 -13.19 7.88
C ARG A 81 11.70 -13.36 7.64
N LYS A 82 12.10 -14.05 6.56
CA LYS A 82 13.51 -14.20 6.14
C LYS A 82 13.65 -13.94 4.64
N PRO A 83 13.58 -12.68 4.18
CA PRO A 83 13.42 -12.39 2.75
C PRO A 83 14.55 -12.91 1.86
N ASN A 84 15.78 -13.01 2.39
CA ASN A 84 16.93 -13.60 1.69
C ASN A 84 17.19 -15.09 2.04
N GLY A 85 16.29 -15.71 2.81
CA GLY A 85 16.40 -17.08 3.33
C GLY A 85 17.49 -17.31 4.37
N LEU A 86 18.14 -16.24 4.86
CA LEU A 86 19.24 -16.31 5.83
C LEU A 86 18.90 -15.53 7.09
N ALA A 87 18.82 -14.21 6.96
CA ALA A 87 18.59 -13.27 8.05
C ALA A 87 17.10 -13.00 8.19
N ALA A 88 16.68 -12.65 9.42
CA ALA A 88 15.33 -12.16 9.64
C ALA A 88 15.14 -10.79 8.96
N ALA A 89 13.90 -10.46 8.63
CA ALA A 89 13.50 -9.08 8.39
C ALA A 89 13.68 -8.32 9.70
N ASN A 90 14.75 -7.54 9.80
CA ASN A 90 15.18 -6.93 11.06
C ASN A 90 14.46 -5.60 11.39
N ASP A 91 13.70 -5.07 10.43
CA ASP A 91 12.99 -3.80 10.57
C ASP A 91 11.50 -4.02 10.27
N PRO A 92 10.62 -3.81 11.27
CA PRO A 92 9.18 -4.02 11.13
C PRO A 92 8.50 -3.00 10.20
N ASP A 93 9.14 -1.87 9.90
CA ASP A 93 8.60 -0.80 9.08
C ASP A 93 8.94 -0.96 7.59
N LEU A 94 9.77 -1.95 7.23
CA LEU A 94 9.99 -2.33 5.84
C LEU A 94 8.70 -2.86 5.19
N PRO A 95 8.52 -2.68 3.87
CA PRO A 95 7.43 -3.35 3.16
C PRO A 95 7.58 -4.86 3.31
N VAL A 96 6.46 -5.56 3.50
CA VAL A 96 6.48 -7.02 3.46
C VAL A 96 6.79 -7.49 2.04
N THR A 97 7.74 -8.41 1.90
CA THR A 97 8.10 -9.04 0.61
C THR A 97 8.09 -10.55 0.73
N GLN A 98 8.44 -11.29 -0.33
CA GLN A 98 8.30 -12.76 -0.38
C GLN A 98 6.85 -13.22 -0.10
N VAL A 99 5.89 -12.42 -0.55
CA VAL A 99 4.45 -12.71 -0.48
C VAL A 99 3.91 -12.87 -1.90
N SER A 100 3.00 -13.82 -2.08
CA SER A 100 2.30 -14.07 -3.34
C SER A 100 1.04 -13.20 -3.45
N PHE A 101 0.38 -13.25 -4.61
CA PHE A 101 -0.95 -12.66 -4.77
C PHE A 101 -1.98 -13.29 -3.82
N ASN A 102 -1.91 -14.61 -3.60
CA ASN A 102 -2.83 -15.30 -2.68
C ASN A 102 -2.62 -14.83 -1.23
N ASP A 103 -1.37 -14.61 -0.83
CA ASP A 103 -1.02 -14.07 0.49
C ASP A 103 -1.59 -12.65 0.66
N ALA A 104 -1.42 -11.81 -0.36
CA ALA A 104 -1.95 -10.45 -0.38
C ALA A 104 -3.49 -10.42 -0.31
N LEU A 105 -4.17 -11.32 -1.03
CA LEU A 105 -5.63 -11.46 -0.95
C LEU A 105 -6.10 -11.92 0.42
N ALA A 106 -5.42 -12.89 1.04
CA ALA A 106 -5.77 -13.38 2.37
C ALA A 106 -5.61 -12.27 3.42
N TYR A 107 -4.54 -11.47 3.32
CA TYR A 107 -4.37 -10.27 4.13
C TYR A 107 -5.52 -9.29 3.93
N CYS A 108 -5.88 -8.98 2.68
CA CYS A 108 -6.96 -8.06 2.35
C CYS A 108 -8.30 -8.49 2.96
N GLN A 109 -8.61 -9.78 2.87
CA GLN A 109 -9.82 -10.37 3.46
C GLN A 109 -9.86 -10.22 4.98
N TRP A 110 -8.74 -10.51 5.67
CA TRP A 110 -8.66 -10.36 7.12
C TRP A 110 -8.76 -8.90 7.57
N ALA A 111 -8.07 -7.99 6.88
CA ALA A 111 -8.04 -6.57 7.23
C ALA A 111 -9.27 -5.78 6.75
N ASN A 112 -10.20 -6.41 6.02
CA ASN A 112 -11.35 -5.76 5.38
C ASN A 112 -10.92 -4.57 4.49
N VAL A 113 -9.89 -4.80 3.67
CA VAL A 113 -9.36 -3.87 2.67
C VAL A 113 -9.26 -4.58 1.32
N ARG A 114 -8.78 -3.88 0.29
CA ARG A 114 -8.54 -4.48 -1.03
C ARG A 114 -7.26 -3.98 -1.67
N LEU A 115 -6.77 -4.76 -2.62
CA LEU A 115 -5.74 -4.32 -3.55
C LEU A 115 -6.30 -3.21 -4.46
N PRO A 116 -5.45 -2.28 -4.92
CA PRO A 116 -5.84 -1.35 -5.97
C PRO A 116 -5.97 -2.09 -7.30
N THR A 117 -6.87 -1.62 -8.15
CA THR A 117 -6.73 -1.88 -9.60
C THR A 117 -5.46 -1.22 -10.11
N TYR A 118 -4.96 -1.68 -11.26
CA TYR A 118 -3.76 -1.09 -11.85
C TYR A 118 -3.91 0.42 -12.11
N ASP A 119 -5.08 0.85 -12.59
CA ASP A 119 -5.32 2.26 -12.89
C ASP A 119 -5.46 3.10 -11.60
N GLU A 120 -6.16 2.59 -10.58
CA GLU A 120 -6.23 3.24 -9.26
C GLU A 120 -4.84 3.42 -8.64
N TYR A 121 -3.96 2.43 -8.78
CA TYR A 121 -2.59 2.54 -8.28
C TYR A 121 -1.89 3.78 -8.85
N TRP A 122 -1.92 3.94 -10.18
CA TRP A 122 -1.27 5.06 -10.85
C TRP A 122 -1.98 6.39 -10.64
N ASP A 123 -3.28 6.40 -10.39
CA ASP A 123 -3.99 7.63 -10.04
C ASP A 123 -3.63 8.10 -8.62
N LEU A 124 -3.55 7.17 -7.67
CA LEU A 124 -3.32 7.48 -6.25
C LEU A 124 -1.86 7.83 -5.94
N VAL A 125 -0.90 7.26 -6.66
CA VAL A 125 0.53 7.49 -6.39
C VAL A 125 1.04 8.85 -6.88
N ARG A 126 0.29 9.54 -7.75
CA ARG A 126 0.67 10.85 -8.31
C ARG A 126 0.85 11.95 -7.26
N THR A 127 0.25 11.79 -6.09
CA THR A 127 0.33 12.80 -5.02
C THR A 127 1.45 12.52 -4.02
N ASP A 128 2.20 11.42 -4.17
CA ASP A 128 3.34 11.11 -3.31
C ASP A 128 4.61 11.76 -3.88
N GLU A 129 5.12 12.78 -3.18
CA GLU A 129 6.33 13.52 -3.57
C GLU A 129 7.60 13.03 -2.86
N ARG A 130 7.51 11.93 -2.08
CA ARG A 130 8.67 11.37 -1.37
C ARG A 130 9.70 10.82 -2.36
N THR A 131 10.91 10.59 -1.85
CA THR A 131 12.04 10.05 -2.62
C THR A 131 11.72 8.67 -3.18
N ILE A 132 11.92 8.48 -4.48
CA ILE A 132 11.82 7.19 -5.17
C ILE A 132 13.12 6.40 -4.95
N VAL A 133 13.00 5.15 -4.49
CA VAL A 133 14.14 4.22 -4.36
C VAL A 133 14.23 3.37 -5.62
N SER A 134 15.23 3.62 -6.46
CA SER A 134 15.44 2.91 -7.72
C SER A 134 16.93 2.87 -8.08
N GLU A 135 17.28 2.34 -9.26
CA GLU A 135 18.64 2.39 -9.81
C GLU A 135 19.70 1.69 -8.93
N ASN A 136 19.29 0.79 -8.03
CA ASN A 136 20.13 0.17 -7.00
C ASN A 136 20.90 1.17 -6.12
N LEU A 137 20.41 2.41 -5.99
CA LEU A 137 21.10 3.47 -5.24
C LEU A 137 20.95 3.30 -3.73
N TYR A 138 19.81 2.77 -3.30
CA TYR A 138 19.47 2.56 -1.89
C TYR A 138 18.83 1.19 -1.67
N PRO A 139 19.01 0.58 -0.48
CA PRO A 139 18.30 -0.65 -0.14
C PRO A 139 16.80 -0.39 0.01
N ILE A 140 16.03 -1.48 0.09
CA ILE A 140 14.61 -1.40 0.47
C ILE A 140 14.49 -0.60 1.78
N SER A 141 13.61 0.38 1.77
CA SER A 141 13.44 1.38 2.83
C SER A 141 12.05 1.31 3.44
N ALA A 142 11.92 1.82 4.67
CA ALA A 142 10.67 1.81 5.43
C ALA A 142 9.53 2.53 4.69
N VAL A 143 8.31 1.99 4.83
CA VAL A 143 7.12 2.37 4.04
C VAL A 143 6.71 3.85 4.22
N ASP A 144 7.08 4.48 5.33
CA ASP A 144 6.79 5.88 5.63
C ASP A 144 7.87 6.85 5.13
N LYS A 145 9.08 6.37 4.81
CA LYS A 145 10.23 7.21 4.44
C LYS A 145 10.35 7.52 2.96
N VAL A 146 9.88 6.61 2.11
CA VAL A 146 10.11 6.66 0.66
C VAL A 146 8.80 6.55 -0.10
N ASN A 147 8.84 6.92 -1.37
CA ASN A 147 7.73 6.77 -2.27
C ASN A 147 7.34 5.29 -2.43
N ILE A 148 6.08 5.05 -2.77
CA ILE A 148 5.60 3.72 -3.17
C ILE A 148 6.11 3.37 -4.58
N LEU A 149 6.34 4.37 -5.45
CA LEU A 149 7.09 4.15 -6.69
C LEU A 149 8.55 3.80 -6.38
N GLY A 150 9.06 2.77 -7.05
CA GLY A 150 10.33 2.16 -6.70
C GLY A 150 10.20 1.32 -5.44
N ASN A 151 11.25 1.25 -4.63
CA ASN A 151 11.35 0.45 -3.41
C ASN A 151 11.09 -1.05 -3.68
N VAL A 152 9.83 -1.48 -3.71
CA VAL A 152 9.38 -2.83 -4.08
C VAL A 152 8.22 -2.75 -5.07
N TRP A 153 8.09 -3.75 -5.93
CA TRP A 153 6.92 -3.87 -6.78
C TRP A 153 5.67 -4.12 -5.95
N ASP A 154 4.54 -3.59 -6.40
CA ASP A 154 3.24 -3.82 -5.77
C ASP A 154 2.35 -4.71 -6.64
N ILE A 155 1.77 -5.71 -5.99
CA ILE A 155 0.75 -6.58 -6.55
C ILE A 155 -0.58 -5.80 -6.68
N THR A 156 -1.19 -5.82 -7.86
CA THR A 156 -2.53 -5.21 -8.10
C THR A 156 -3.62 -6.27 -8.25
N GLU A 157 -4.88 -5.82 -8.27
CA GLU A 157 -5.99 -6.70 -8.68
C GLU A 157 -5.75 -7.30 -10.07
N PRO A 158 -6.22 -8.54 -10.33
CA PRO A 158 -6.09 -9.15 -11.64
C PRO A 158 -6.87 -8.37 -12.70
N ASN A 159 -6.31 -8.31 -13.91
CA ASN A 159 -7.05 -7.76 -15.05
C ASN A 159 -8.27 -8.63 -15.42
N LYS A 160 -9.07 -8.21 -16.41
CA LYS A 160 -10.24 -8.99 -16.89
C LYS A 160 -9.88 -10.42 -17.36
N GLY A 161 -8.63 -10.65 -17.76
CA GLY A 161 -8.10 -11.95 -18.14
C GLY A 161 -7.58 -12.78 -16.96
N GLY A 162 -7.69 -12.28 -15.72
CA GLY A 162 -7.24 -12.96 -14.50
C GLY A 162 -5.74 -12.91 -14.25
N GLN A 163 -4.98 -12.11 -15.02
CA GLN A 163 -3.53 -11.95 -14.86
C GLN A 163 -3.23 -10.87 -13.83
N VAL A 164 -2.27 -11.15 -12.94
CA VAL A 164 -1.83 -10.22 -11.90
C VAL A 164 -0.71 -9.36 -12.47
N ARG A 165 -0.95 -8.05 -12.60
CA ARG A 165 0.04 -7.08 -13.08
C ARG A 165 0.73 -6.44 -11.87
N LEU A 166 2.03 -6.20 -11.98
CA LEU A 166 2.77 -5.44 -10.97
C LEU A 166 2.81 -3.97 -11.35
N ALA A 167 2.80 -3.10 -10.33
CA ALA A 167 2.93 -1.65 -10.47
C ALA A 167 4.08 -1.10 -9.61
N GLY A 168 4.50 0.14 -9.88
CA GLY A 168 5.44 0.88 -9.03
C GLY A 168 6.92 0.76 -9.39
N GLY A 169 7.38 -0.41 -9.84
CA GLY A 169 8.80 -0.70 -9.98
C GLY A 169 9.42 -1.11 -8.65
N SER A 170 10.71 -1.45 -8.64
CA SER A 170 11.45 -1.73 -7.40
C SER A 170 12.81 -1.05 -7.41
N LEU A 171 13.57 -1.20 -6.31
CA LEU A 171 14.94 -0.71 -6.20
C LEU A 171 15.84 -1.14 -7.38
N PHE A 172 15.59 -2.30 -7.99
CA PHE A 172 16.38 -2.82 -9.10
C PHE A 172 16.08 -2.15 -10.44
N CYS A 173 14.98 -1.41 -10.54
CA CYS A 173 14.57 -0.82 -11.81
C CYS A 173 15.31 0.46 -12.14
N SER A 174 15.63 0.56 -13.44
CA SER A 174 16.12 1.76 -14.08
C SER A 174 15.33 2.05 -15.36
N MET A 175 15.49 3.27 -15.90
CA MET A 175 14.93 3.63 -17.21
C MET A 175 15.44 2.71 -18.33
N THR A 176 16.66 2.17 -18.21
CA THR A 176 17.30 1.30 -19.21
C THR A 176 17.05 -0.19 -19.01
N THR A 177 16.41 -0.59 -17.91
CA THR A 177 16.20 -2.00 -17.55
C THR A 177 14.70 -2.35 -17.53
N CYS A 178 14.08 -2.49 -16.35
CA CYS A 178 12.65 -2.78 -16.25
C CYS A 178 11.76 -1.56 -16.46
N ASN A 179 12.29 -0.33 -16.44
CA ASN A 179 11.53 0.93 -16.57
C ASN A 179 10.23 0.88 -15.74
N GLY A 180 10.36 0.49 -14.46
CA GLY A 180 9.22 0.05 -13.65
C GLY A 180 8.37 1.17 -13.07
N THR A 181 8.89 2.39 -13.02
CA THR A 181 8.25 3.56 -12.41
C THR A 181 7.35 4.33 -13.38
N VAL A 182 6.93 3.71 -14.50
CA VAL A 182 5.99 4.29 -15.46
C VAL A 182 4.77 3.39 -15.68
N ALA A 183 3.60 4.03 -15.89
CA ALA A 183 2.32 3.34 -16.01
C ALA A 183 2.21 2.38 -17.20
N ASP A 184 2.97 2.62 -18.27
CA ASP A 184 2.93 1.78 -19.46
C ASP A 184 3.67 0.45 -19.28
N ARG A 185 4.41 0.25 -18.19
CA ARG A 185 5.16 -0.98 -17.96
C ARG A 185 4.22 -2.17 -17.72
N MET A 186 4.31 -3.17 -18.57
CA MET A 186 3.55 -4.42 -18.44
C MET A 186 4.46 -5.53 -17.90
N LEU A 187 4.30 -5.83 -16.61
CA LEU A 187 4.97 -6.95 -15.95
C LEU A 187 3.92 -7.75 -15.17
N TYR A 188 3.94 -9.07 -15.32
CA TYR A 188 2.97 -9.96 -14.72
C TYR A 188 3.66 -11.03 -13.89
N VAL A 189 2.96 -11.52 -12.88
CA VAL A 189 3.38 -12.62 -12.02
C VAL A 189 2.31 -13.69 -11.96
N ASP A 190 2.71 -14.92 -11.63
CA ASP A 190 1.76 -15.93 -11.19
C ASP A 190 1.23 -15.59 -9.79
N LYS A 191 0.23 -16.37 -9.33
CA LYS A 191 -0.50 -16.04 -8.11
C LYS A 191 0.13 -16.58 -6.83
N GLU A 192 1.14 -17.43 -6.95
CA GLU A 192 1.65 -18.29 -5.87
C GLU A 192 3.12 -18.03 -5.54
N THR A 193 3.81 -17.22 -6.33
CA THR A 193 5.25 -16.96 -6.17
C THR A 193 5.52 -15.61 -5.52
N GLY A 194 6.31 -15.62 -4.44
CA GLY A 194 6.90 -14.43 -3.85
C GLY A 194 8.29 -14.12 -4.42
N ASN A 195 8.73 -12.87 -4.26
CA ASN A 195 10.10 -12.44 -4.56
C ASN A 195 10.55 -11.40 -3.53
N ILE A 196 11.86 -11.31 -3.27
CA ILE A 196 12.46 -10.42 -2.28
C ILE A 196 12.13 -8.93 -2.47
N HIS A 197 11.75 -8.53 -3.69
CA HIS A 197 11.41 -7.14 -4.02
C HIS A 197 9.95 -6.97 -4.49
N ILE A 198 9.07 -7.94 -4.24
CA ILE A 198 7.64 -7.86 -4.53
C ILE A 198 6.88 -7.87 -3.21
N GLY A 199 6.07 -6.83 -3.00
CA GLY A 199 5.14 -6.65 -1.90
C GLY A 199 3.77 -6.22 -2.41
N PHE A 200 3.02 -5.49 -1.59
CA PHE A 200 1.74 -4.93 -1.99
C PHE A 200 1.32 -3.74 -1.12
N SER A 201 0.56 -2.84 -1.72
CA SER A 201 -0.21 -1.80 -1.03
C SER A 201 -1.69 -2.12 -1.06
N VAL A 202 -2.41 -1.60 -0.06
CA VAL A 202 -3.86 -1.67 0.00
C VAL A 202 -4.44 -0.27 -0.10
N ILE A 203 -5.69 -0.17 -0.57
CA ILE A 203 -6.43 1.09 -0.52
C ILE A 203 -6.93 1.30 0.90
N SER A 204 -6.59 2.44 1.49
CA SER A 204 -7.10 2.88 2.79
C SER A 204 -7.46 4.36 2.79
N GLN A 205 -8.27 4.77 3.77
CA GLN A 205 -8.51 6.18 4.05
C GLN A 205 -7.21 6.78 4.61
N ILE A 206 -6.78 7.91 4.06
CA ILE A 206 -5.66 8.71 4.54
C ILE A 206 -6.23 9.99 5.14
N ASN A 207 -5.74 10.33 6.33
CA ASN A 207 -6.05 11.58 7.03
C ASN A 207 -5.10 12.69 6.60
#